data_AF-A0A8H6REA4-F1
#
_entry.id   AF-A0A8H6REA4-F1
#
_cell.length_a   1.000
_cell.length_b   1.000
_cell.length_c   1.000
_cell.angle_alpha   90.00
_cell.angle_beta   90.00
_cell.angle_gamma   90.00
#
_symmetry.space_group_name_H-M   'P 1'
#
loop_
_entity.id
_entity.type
_entity.pdbx_description
1 polymer ?
#
loop_
_entity_poly.entity_id
_entity_poly.type
_entity_poly.pdbx_seq_one_letter_code
_entity_poly.pdbx_strand_id
1 'polypeptide(L)'
;MSSQSVKPAGLDRLSALPVEIKLQVFSKLSTKDLEACQKTSKHFHALINEETNSKTLYGPIQDRNRHRLAESISRLYDLQDVSLIEGLARWITQRGLNPDGGSRDNLIRHFLELWTLSRSKPKKSDSPTLDNLTDVAEALVDLHIKTHLEPSDYDFDFILGGLTEFVHFLHDSTRSKHRTLKRYDIDRKALEDWHHQVLSDPQCLAAPGILPTPMFALTPLTYEAPAGYEFTPHESDEFELPGLCSLQRLAELFGLLRIPDYRFVDRQFEVEIAGNTLGFCVKTEQAFEIVKQAVQGEAISEEQRALVLEEMYLF
;
A
#
# COMPACT_ATOMS: atom_id res chain seq x y z
N MET A 1 -7.94 1.11 -55.20
CA MET A 1 -8.38 0.07 -54.24
C MET A 1 -8.73 0.79 -52.95
N SER A 2 -10.03 0.99 -52.70
CA SER A 2 -10.50 1.71 -51.52
C SER A 2 -10.37 0.83 -50.28
N SER A 3 -9.62 1.29 -49.28
CA SER A 3 -9.54 0.69 -47.96
C SER A 3 -10.88 0.87 -47.25
N GLN A 4 -11.70 -0.18 -47.22
CA GLN A 4 -12.86 -0.25 -46.34
C GLN A 4 -12.37 -0.34 -44.89
N SER A 5 -12.51 0.77 -44.18
CA SER A 5 -12.41 0.84 -42.72
C SER A 5 -13.51 -0.07 -42.14
N VAL A 6 -13.09 -1.22 -41.60
CA VAL A 6 -13.96 -2.11 -40.84
C VAL A 6 -14.24 -1.41 -39.50
N LYS A 7 -15.39 -0.74 -39.40
CA LYS A 7 -15.87 -0.21 -38.11
C LYS A 7 -16.14 -1.38 -37.16
N PRO A 8 -15.68 -1.33 -35.90
CA PRO A 8 -15.99 -2.37 -34.93
C PRO A 8 -17.51 -2.42 -34.68
N ALA A 9 -18.14 -3.56 -34.94
CA ALA A 9 -19.60 -3.75 -34.84
C ALA A 9 -20.19 -3.46 -33.43
N GLY A 10 -19.35 -3.32 -32.40
CA GLY A 10 -19.77 -2.96 -31.03
C GLY A 10 -20.10 -1.48 -30.84
N LEU A 11 -19.43 -0.57 -31.56
CA LEU A 11 -19.60 0.89 -31.40
C LEU A 11 -20.94 1.41 -31.94
N ASP A 12 -21.43 0.80 -33.03
CA ASP A 12 -22.72 1.15 -33.63
C ASP A 12 -23.89 0.74 -32.72
N ARG A 13 -23.75 -0.37 -31.97
CA ARG A 13 -24.76 -0.82 -30.99
C ARG A 13 -24.82 0.08 -29.77
N LEU A 14 -23.67 0.51 -29.23
CA LEU A 14 -23.62 1.41 -28.08
C LEU A 14 -24.20 2.79 -28.43
N SER A 15 -23.95 3.26 -29.65
CA SER A 15 -24.47 4.53 -30.16
C SER A 15 -25.99 4.55 -30.32
N ALA A 16 -26.63 3.38 -30.50
CA ALA A 16 -28.08 3.24 -30.61
C ALA A 16 -28.82 3.20 -29.27
N LEU A 17 -28.10 3.12 -28.14
CA LEU A 17 -28.71 3.05 -26.81
C LEU A 17 -29.27 4.41 -26.36
N PRO A 18 -30.29 4.43 -25.48
CA PRO A 18 -30.74 5.64 -24.79
C PRO A 18 -29.59 6.30 -24.03
N VAL A 19 -29.67 7.62 -23.86
CA VAL A 19 -28.63 8.43 -23.21
C VAL A 19 -28.35 7.93 -21.80
N GLU A 20 -29.40 7.58 -21.06
CA GLU A 20 -29.32 7.10 -19.68
C GLU A 20 -28.50 5.81 -19.58
N ILE A 21 -28.69 4.89 -20.54
CA ILE A 21 -27.96 3.62 -20.57
C ILE A 21 -26.49 3.86 -20.97
N LYS A 22 -26.22 4.79 -21.89
CA LYS A 22 -24.84 5.17 -22.25
C LYS A 22 -24.11 5.76 -21.05
N LEU A 23 -24.74 6.68 -20.33
CA LEU A 23 -24.17 7.28 -19.11
C LEU A 23 -23.92 6.21 -18.03
N GLN A 24 -24.84 5.26 -17.86
CA GLN A 24 -24.62 4.13 -16.95
C GLN A 24 -23.41 3.29 -17.35
N VAL A 25 -23.26 2.94 -18.63
CA VAL A 25 -22.08 2.20 -19.11
C VAL A 25 -20.80 3.02 -18.90
N PHE A 26 -20.81 4.29 -19.27
CA PHE A 26 -19.67 5.20 -19.14
C PHE A 26 -19.24 5.41 -17.69
N SER A 27 -20.19 5.54 -16.75
CA SER A 27 -19.87 5.64 -15.31
C SER A 27 -19.16 4.42 -14.72
N LYS A 28 -19.11 3.29 -15.43
CA LYS A 28 -18.35 2.11 -15.01
C LYS A 28 -16.91 2.10 -15.53
N LEU A 29 -16.59 2.93 -16.51
CA LEU A 29 -15.26 3.01 -17.11
C LEU A 29 -14.25 3.70 -16.17
N SER A 30 -12.97 3.58 -16.50
CA SER A 30 -11.91 4.42 -15.94
C SER A 30 -11.94 5.82 -16.56
N THR A 31 -11.28 6.80 -15.95
CA THR A 31 -11.10 8.12 -16.56
C THR A 31 -10.36 8.03 -17.90
N LYS A 32 -9.32 7.18 -17.98
CA LYS A 32 -8.56 6.93 -19.22
C LYS A 32 -9.43 6.35 -20.34
N ASP A 33 -10.29 5.38 -20.01
CA ASP A 33 -11.20 4.79 -20.99
C ASP A 33 -12.27 5.78 -21.43
N LEU A 34 -12.73 6.66 -20.54
CA LEU A 34 -13.64 7.76 -20.91
C LEU A 34 -12.97 8.74 -21.87
N GLU A 35 -11.75 9.18 -21.59
CA GLU A 35 -10.98 10.02 -22.51
C GLU A 35 -10.79 9.35 -23.87
N ALA A 36 -10.52 8.04 -23.89
CA ALA A 36 -10.44 7.26 -25.12
C ALA A 36 -11.79 7.26 -25.87
N CYS A 37 -12.91 7.06 -25.16
CA CYS A 37 -14.24 7.12 -25.74
C CYS A 37 -14.55 8.48 -26.37
N GLN A 38 -14.20 9.58 -25.70
CA GLN A 38 -14.35 10.94 -26.24
C GLN A 38 -13.63 11.12 -27.58
N LYS A 39 -12.43 10.54 -27.74
CA LYS A 39 -11.62 10.64 -28.97
C LYS A 39 -12.20 9.83 -30.13
N THR A 40 -13.01 8.80 -29.85
CA THR A 40 -13.52 7.87 -30.88
C THR A 40 -14.82 8.32 -31.56
N SER A 41 -15.63 9.14 -30.90
CA SER A 41 -16.96 9.52 -31.39
C SER A 41 -17.35 10.93 -30.96
N LYS A 42 -17.77 11.77 -31.92
CA LYS A 42 -18.32 13.11 -31.64
C LYS A 42 -19.55 13.06 -30.73
N HIS A 43 -20.36 12.00 -30.85
CA HIS A 43 -21.53 11.82 -30.01
C HIS A 43 -21.13 11.53 -28.56
N PHE A 44 -20.13 10.67 -28.34
CA PHE A 44 -19.62 10.40 -26.99
C PHE A 44 -18.91 11.59 -26.40
N HIS A 45 -18.12 12.30 -27.21
CA HIS A 45 -17.52 13.57 -26.81
C HIS A 45 -18.58 14.56 -26.30
N ALA A 46 -19.64 14.79 -27.08
CA ALA A 46 -20.73 15.68 -26.67
C ALA A 46 -21.43 15.19 -25.40
N LEU A 47 -21.66 13.88 -25.28
CA LEU A 47 -22.37 13.32 -24.13
C LEU A 47 -21.55 13.41 -22.83
N ILE A 48 -20.24 13.15 -22.92
CA ILE A 48 -19.34 13.15 -21.75
C ILE A 48 -19.03 14.57 -21.29
N ASN A 49 -18.88 15.51 -22.24
CA ASN A 49 -18.55 16.92 -21.93
C ASN A 49 -19.77 17.79 -21.63
N GLU A 50 -20.98 17.23 -21.70
CA GLU A 50 -22.20 17.88 -21.26
C GLU A 50 -22.18 18.06 -19.74
N GLU A 51 -22.15 19.30 -19.26
CA GLU A 51 -21.96 19.65 -17.84
C GLU A 51 -22.99 18.98 -16.93
N THR A 52 -24.24 18.87 -17.40
CA THR A 52 -25.34 18.24 -16.66
C THR A 52 -25.12 16.74 -16.41
N ASN A 53 -24.25 16.08 -17.17
CA ASN A 53 -23.92 14.66 -17.02
C ASN A 53 -22.73 14.39 -16.09
N SER A 54 -21.95 15.43 -15.75
CA SER A 54 -20.67 15.31 -15.06
C SER A 54 -20.78 14.49 -13.76
N LYS A 55 -21.73 14.85 -12.88
CA LYS A 55 -21.94 14.12 -11.61
C LYS A 55 -22.38 12.66 -11.81
N THR A 56 -23.21 12.40 -12.83
CA THR A 56 -23.69 11.06 -13.16
C THR A 56 -22.57 10.17 -13.69
N LEU A 57 -21.61 10.74 -14.42
CA LEU A 57 -20.47 10.03 -14.97
C LEU A 57 -19.37 9.81 -13.95
N TYR A 58 -18.91 10.88 -13.30
CA TYR A 58 -17.72 10.85 -12.46
C TYR A 58 -18.01 10.49 -11.01
N GLY A 59 -19.21 10.76 -10.49
CA GLY A 59 -19.59 10.40 -9.11
C GLY A 59 -19.35 8.91 -8.80
N PRO A 60 -19.89 7.97 -9.60
CA PRO A 60 -19.65 6.54 -9.41
C PRO A 60 -18.17 6.13 -9.49
N ILE A 61 -17.37 6.81 -10.33
CA ILE A 61 -15.92 6.56 -10.44
C ILE A 61 -15.21 7.00 -9.16
N GLN A 62 -15.57 8.18 -8.64
CA GLN A 62 -15.03 8.68 -7.37
C GLN A 62 -15.40 7.77 -6.20
N ASP A 63 -16.67 7.34 -6.10
CA ASP A 63 -17.15 6.47 -5.02
C ASP A 63 -16.41 5.13 -5.00
N ARG A 64 -16.26 4.50 -6.17
CA ARG A 64 -15.50 3.25 -6.31
C ARG A 64 -14.05 3.43 -5.86
N ASN A 65 -13.39 4.52 -6.26
CA ASN A 65 -12.00 4.74 -5.90
C ASN A 65 -11.82 5.11 -4.41
N ARG A 66 -12.75 5.87 -3.82
CA ARG A 66 -12.76 6.11 -2.36
C ARG A 66 -12.90 4.79 -1.60
N HIS A 67 -13.80 3.91 -2.06
CA HIS A 67 -13.99 2.61 -1.46
C HIS A 67 -12.71 1.76 -1.56
N ARG A 68 -12.08 1.70 -2.74
CA ARG A 68 -10.78 1.03 -2.92
C ARG A 68 -9.70 1.55 -1.97
N LEU A 69 -9.57 2.88 -1.83
CA LEU A 69 -8.60 3.47 -0.91
C LEU A 69 -8.92 3.18 0.57
N ALA A 70 -10.20 3.21 0.92
CA ALA A 70 -10.67 2.82 2.26
C ALA A 70 -10.37 1.35 2.58
N GLU A 71 -10.54 0.45 1.61
CA GLU A 71 -10.16 -0.96 1.73
C GLU A 71 -8.65 -1.11 1.92
N SER A 72 -7.83 -0.36 1.18
CA SER A 72 -6.37 -0.35 1.36
C SER A 72 -5.97 0.10 2.78
N ILE A 73 -6.56 1.18 3.29
CA ILE A 73 -6.33 1.64 4.68
C ILE A 73 -6.75 0.54 5.67
N SER A 74 -7.96 0.01 5.53
CA SER A 74 -8.50 -1.01 6.45
C SER A 74 -7.61 -2.26 6.44
N ARG A 75 -7.14 -2.68 5.28
CA ARG A 75 -6.25 -3.85 5.14
C ARG A 75 -4.95 -3.71 5.96
N LEU A 76 -4.40 -2.50 6.07
CA LEU A 76 -3.12 -2.25 6.76
C LEU A 76 -3.29 -1.86 8.23
N TYR A 77 -4.39 -1.21 8.59
CA TYR A 77 -4.60 -0.68 9.95
C TYR A 77 -5.59 -1.49 10.79
N ASP A 78 -6.53 -2.21 10.18
CA ASP A 78 -7.43 -3.13 10.88
C ASP A 78 -6.74 -4.50 11.05
N LEU A 79 -5.78 -4.50 11.97
CA LEU A 79 -4.97 -5.67 12.33
C LEU A 79 -5.51 -6.41 13.56
N GLN A 80 -6.68 -5.99 14.06
CA GLN A 80 -7.34 -6.69 15.15
C GLN A 80 -7.68 -8.12 14.71
N ASP A 81 -7.32 -9.11 15.53
CA ASP A 81 -7.53 -10.53 15.25
C ASP A 81 -6.81 -11.08 14.00
N VAL A 82 -5.91 -10.29 13.40
CA VAL A 82 -5.05 -10.73 12.29
C VAL A 82 -3.82 -11.43 12.85
N SER A 83 -3.50 -12.62 12.32
CA SER A 83 -2.27 -13.34 12.68
C SER A 83 -1.02 -12.59 12.20
N LEU A 84 0.14 -12.83 12.83
CA LEU A 84 1.38 -12.15 12.45
C LEU A 84 1.73 -12.37 10.96
N ILE A 85 1.69 -13.62 10.49
CA ILE A 85 2.05 -13.95 9.10
C ILE A 85 1.10 -13.29 8.08
N GLU A 86 -0.20 -13.27 8.37
CA GLU A 86 -1.19 -12.63 7.50
C GLU A 86 -1.01 -11.11 7.49
N GLY A 87 -0.76 -10.50 8.66
CA GLY A 87 -0.47 -9.06 8.75
C GLY A 87 0.79 -8.69 7.97
N LEU A 88 1.85 -9.50 8.12
CA LEU A 88 3.11 -9.32 7.43
C LEU A 88 2.95 -9.48 5.91
N ALA A 89 2.19 -10.48 5.46
CA ALA A 89 1.85 -10.66 4.06
C ALA A 89 1.14 -9.44 3.47
N ARG A 90 0.12 -8.89 4.18
CA ARG A 90 -0.58 -7.67 3.76
C ARG A 90 0.36 -6.48 3.63
N TRP A 91 1.26 -6.30 4.61
CA TRP A 91 2.24 -5.22 4.62
C TRP A 91 3.21 -5.34 3.45
N ILE A 92 3.79 -6.52 3.23
CA ILE A 92 4.73 -6.80 2.14
C ILE A 92 4.07 -6.67 0.77
N THR A 93 2.84 -7.15 0.59
CA THR A 93 2.12 -6.97 -0.68
C THR A 93 1.94 -5.48 -1.02
N GLN A 94 1.82 -4.62 -0.01
CA GLN A 94 1.65 -3.19 -0.22
C GLN A 94 2.98 -2.46 -0.46
N ARG A 95 3.98 -2.69 0.40
CA ARG A 95 5.25 -1.95 0.43
C ARG A 95 6.34 -2.59 -0.42
N GLY A 96 6.20 -3.87 -0.73
CA GLY A 96 7.25 -4.72 -1.26
C GLY A 96 8.29 -5.12 -0.22
N LEU A 97 9.25 -5.94 -0.67
CA LEU A 97 10.40 -6.38 0.11
C LEU A 97 11.60 -5.53 -0.26
N ASN A 98 12.23 -4.88 0.72
CA ASN A 98 13.43 -4.09 0.48
C ASN A 98 14.65 -5.03 0.31
N PRO A 99 15.41 -4.91 -0.81
CA PRO A 99 16.70 -5.58 -0.96
C PRO A 99 17.65 -5.32 0.21
N ASP A 100 17.71 -4.08 0.69
CA ASP A 100 18.58 -3.68 1.79
C ASP A 100 18.08 -4.25 3.13
N GLY A 101 18.97 -4.93 3.85
CA GLY A 101 18.65 -5.63 5.11
C GLY A 101 18.21 -4.67 6.22
N GLY A 102 18.96 -3.58 6.43
CA GLY A 102 18.65 -2.59 7.48
C GLY A 102 17.33 -1.86 7.25
N SER A 103 17.05 -1.49 6.00
CA SER A 103 15.76 -0.89 5.63
C SER A 103 14.61 -1.89 5.77
N ARG A 104 14.84 -3.15 5.39
CA ARG A 104 13.84 -4.20 5.57
C ARG A 104 13.49 -4.41 7.05
N ASP A 105 14.50 -4.44 7.92
CA ASP A 105 14.35 -4.51 9.38
C ASP A 105 13.47 -3.37 9.91
N ASN A 106 13.77 -2.12 9.54
CA ASN A 106 13.00 -0.96 9.95
C ASN A 106 11.55 -1.00 9.47
N LEU A 107 11.29 -1.36 8.21
CA LEU A 107 9.93 -1.52 7.69
C LEU A 107 9.15 -2.63 8.42
N ILE A 108 9.79 -3.75 8.75
CA ILE A 108 9.19 -4.84 9.53
C ILE A 108 8.91 -4.36 10.95
N ARG A 109 9.83 -3.63 11.57
CA ARG A 109 9.68 -3.05 12.91
C ARG A 109 8.46 -2.13 12.98
N HIS A 110 8.30 -1.21 12.03
CA HIS A 110 7.12 -0.35 11.92
C HIS A 110 5.81 -1.13 11.78
N PHE A 111 5.78 -2.18 10.95
CA PHE A 111 4.63 -3.06 10.85
C PHE A 111 4.30 -3.71 12.22
N LEU A 112 5.31 -4.25 12.90
CA LEU A 112 5.13 -4.93 14.18
C LEU A 112 4.63 -3.99 15.28
N GLU A 113 5.06 -2.73 15.26
CA GLU A 113 4.52 -1.71 16.15
C GLU A 113 3.03 -1.48 15.91
N LEU A 114 2.63 -1.26 14.65
CA LEU A 114 1.21 -1.14 14.28
C LEU A 114 0.40 -2.39 14.68
N TRP A 115 0.94 -3.57 14.37
CA TRP A 115 0.29 -4.85 14.67
C TRP A 115 0.12 -5.06 16.18
N THR A 116 1.16 -4.80 16.98
CA THR A 116 1.09 -4.96 18.44
C THR A 116 0.14 -3.95 19.09
N LEU A 117 0.09 -2.71 18.60
CA LEU A 117 -0.83 -1.68 19.08
C LEU A 117 -2.31 -2.01 18.81
N SER A 118 -2.59 -2.66 17.68
CA SER A 118 -3.96 -3.07 17.33
C SER A 118 -4.55 -4.13 18.28
N ARG A 119 -3.70 -4.81 19.07
CA ARG A 119 -4.13 -5.84 20.00
C ARG A 119 -4.50 -5.24 21.35
N SER A 120 -5.65 -5.65 21.90
CA SER A 120 -6.27 -5.07 23.10
C SER A 120 -5.52 -5.27 24.44
N LYS A 121 -4.22 -5.62 24.44
CA LYS A 121 -3.48 -5.97 25.66
C LYS A 121 -2.02 -5.52 25.67
N PRO A 122 -1.71 -4.31 26.18
CA PRO A 122 -0.42 -4.05 26.79
C PRO A 122 -0.55 -4.25 28.31
N LYS A 123 -0.22 -5.44 28.83
CA LYS A 123 0.01 -5.59 30.27
C LYS A 123 1.30 -4.86 30.62
N LYS A 124 1.16 -3.76 31.36
CA LYS A 124 2.13 -2.69 31.68
C LYS A 124 3.57 -3.06 32.11
N SER A 125 3.97 -4.31 32.28
CA SER A 125 5.28 -4.60 32.91
C SER A 125 6.26 -5.44 32.13
N ASP A 126 5.88 -6.06 31.01
CA ASP A 126 6.80 -6.91 30.27
C ASP A 126 6.46 -6.77 28.79
N SER A 127 6.96 -5.74 28.11
CA SER A 127 6.97 -5.80 26.66
C SER A 127 7.89 -6.98 26.29
N PRO A 128 7.44 -7.93 25.46
CA PRO A 128 8.26 -8.32 24.34
C PRO A 128 9.10 -7.15 23.87
N THR A 129 10.43 -7.23 23.94
CA THR A 129 11.25 -6.41 23.07
C THR A 129 10.75 -6.68 21.66
N LEU A 130 10.29 -5.63 20.98
CA LEU A 130 9.87 -5.62 19.58
C LEU A 130 10.84 -6.47 18.73
N ASP A 131 12.12 -6.44 19.09
CA ASP A 131 13.22 -7.31 18.66
C ASP A 131 12.84 -8.78 18.49
N ASN A 132 12.14 -9.42 19.43
CA ASN A 132 11.82 -10.85 19.30
C ASN A 132 10.75 -11.12 18.22
N LEU A 133 9.85 -10.16 18.01
CA LEU A 133 8.88 -10.25 16.92
C LEU A 133 9.54 -9.94 15.58
N THR A 134 10.47 -8.99 15.58
CA THR A 134 11.31 -8.64 14.43
C THR A 134 12.13 -9.84 13.99
N ASP A 135 12.87 -10.48 14.90
CA ASP A 135 13.60 -11.73 14.69
C ASP A 135 12.75 -12.80 13.98
N VAL A 136 11.49 -12.97 14.40
CA VAL A 136 10.57 -13.96 13.82
C VAL A 136 10.12 -13.53 12.42
N ALA A 137 9.72 -12.27 12.25
CA ALA A 137 9.23 -11.75 10.98
C ALA A 137 10.34 -11.74 9.90
N GLU A 138 11.54 -11.30 10.26
CA GLU A 138 12.72 -11.36 9.39
C GLU A 138 13.04 -12.78 8.97
N ALA A 139 13.07 -13.72 9.93
CA ALA A 139 13.38 -15.11 9.62
C ALA A 139 12.33 -15.75 8.66
N LEU A 140 11.06 -15.34 8.74
CA LEU A 140 10.03 -15.76 7.77
C LEU A 140 10.25 -15.13 6.38
N VAL A 141 10.65 -13.86 6.33
CA VAL A 141 10.93 -13.14 5.08
C VAL A 141 12.17 -13.71 4.40
N ASP A 142 13.26 -13.92 5.15
CA ASP A 142 14.49 -14.52 4.63
C ASP A 142 14.24 -15.93 4.09
N LEU A 143 13.41 -16.72 4.78
CA LEU A 143 12.97 -18.03 4.30
C LEU A 143 12.22 -17.91 2.96
N HIS A 144 11.33 -16.93 2.84
CA HIS A 144 10.58 -16.68 1.61
C HIS A 144 11.50 -16.29 0.45
N ILE A 145 12.42 -15.33 0.68
CA ILE A 145 13.37 -14.87 -0.33
C ILE A 145 14.22 -16.06 -0.81
N LYS A 146 14.79 -16.84 0.11
CA LYS A 146 15.64 -18.02 -0.22
C LYS A 146 14.90 -19.10 -1.01
N THR A 147 13.60 -19.23 -0.80
CA THR A 147 12.81 -20.32 -1.39
C THR A 147 12.22 -19.93 -2.75
N HIS A 148 11.75 -18.69 -2.89
CA HIS A 148 10.89 -18.28 -4.00
C HIS A 148 11.41 -17.10 -4.82
N LEU A 149 12.43 -16.39 -4.34
CA LEU A 149 13.02 -15.23 -5.01
C LEU A 149 14.50 -15.50 -5.34
N GLU A 150 15.13 -14.60 -6.09
CA GLU A 150 16.56 -14.68 -6.39
C GLU A 150 17.36 -14.08 -5.21
N PRO A 151 18.07 -14.90 -4.40
CA PRO A 151 18.71 -14.41 -3.19
C PRO A 151 19.84 -13.42 -3.47
N SER A 152 20.47 -13.47 -4.66
CA SER A 152 21.54 -12.51 -5.00
C SER A 152 21.06 -11.06 -5.08
N ASP A 153 19.75 -10.85 -5.19
CA ASP A 153 19.15 -9.53 -5.30
C ASP A 153 18.84 -8.90 -3.93
N TYR A 154 19.14 -9.60 -2.82
CA TYR A 154 18.82 -9.18 -1.45
C TYR A 154 20.02 -9.30 -0.52
N ASP A 155 20.16 -8.30 0.36
CA ASP A 155 21.10 -8.36 1.46
C ASP A 155 20.48 -9.18 2.60
N PHE A 156 21.29 -10.09 3.15
CA PHE A 156 20.92 -10.93 4.27
C PHE A 156 21.84 -10.65 5.45
N ASP A 157 21.26 -10.17 6.55
CA ASP A 157 21.98 -10.10 7.83
C ASP A 157 22.00 -11.47 8.54
N PHE A 158 21.02 -12.34 8.26
CA PHE A 158 20.90 -13.66 8.87
C PHE A 158 21.00 -14.83 7.87
N ILE A 159 22.07 -15.61 8.00
CA ILE A 159 22.19 -16.91 7.32
C ILE A 159 21.54 -17.98 8.20
N LEU A 160 20.20 -18.04 8.20
CA LEU A 160 19.48 -19.26 8.61
C LEU A 160 19.38 -20.18 7.38
N GLY A 161 20.08 -21.30 7.42
CA GLY A 161 20.28 -22.34 6.40
C GLY A 161 19.31 -23.54 6.48
N GLY A 162 18.18 -23.42 7.19
CA GLY A 162 17.07 -24.38 7.10
C GLY A 162 16.13 -24.40 8.32
N LEU A 163 15.05 -25.20 8.27
CA LEU A 163 14.05 -25.36 9.35
C LEU A 163 14.69 -25.64 10.71
N THR A 164 15.73 -26.48 10.73
CA THR A 164 16.46 -26.82 11.95
C THR A 164 17.10 -25.59 12.57
N GLU A 165 17.67 -24.70 11.76
CA GLU A 165 18.31 -23.47 12.21
C GLU A 165 17.29 -22.39 12.56
N PHE A 166 16.18 -22.31 11.81
CA PHE A 166 15.02 -21.47 12.15
C PHE A 166 14.42 -21.86 13.52
N VAL A 167 14.18 -23.15 13.74
CA VAL A 167 13.67 -23.66 15.02
C VAL A 167 14.73 -23.54 16.11
N HIS A 168 16.00 -23.84 15.85
CA HIS A 168 17.07 -23.67 16.85
C HIS A 168 17.28 -22.21 17.22
N PHE A 169 17.27 -21.26 16.29
CA PHE A 169 17.32 -19.83 16.56
C PHE A 169 16.19 -19.39 17.49
N LEU A 170 14.99 -19.92 17.26
CA LEU A 170 13.82 -19.65 18.11
C LEU A 170 13.82 -20.46 19.42
N HIS A 171 14.60 -21.54 19.54
CA HIS A 171 14.60 -22.48 20.67
C HIS A 171 15.82 -22.34 21.61
N ASP A 172 16.94 -21.81 21.12
CA ASP A 172 18.10 -21.37 21.91
C ASP A 172 17.81 -20.03 22.62
N SER A 173 16.66 -19.46 22.30
CA SER A 173 16.11 -18.33 22.99
C SER A 173 15.77 -18.67 24.45
N THR A 174 16.21 -17.81 25.36
CA THR A 174 15.97 -17.97 26.80
C THR A 174 14.49 -18.24 27.09
N ARG A 175 14.17 -18.90 28.23
CA ARG A 175 12.78 -19.08 28.72
C ARG A 175 11.95 -17.78 28.68
N SER A 176 12.60 -16.61 28.66
CA SER A 176 11.98 -15.31 28.46
C SER A 176 11.36 -15.12 27.07
N LYS A 177 12.11 -15.35 25.96
CA LYS A 177 11.60 -15.17 24.58
C LYS A 177 10.38 -16.06 24.29
N HIS A 178 10.41 -17.33 24.72
CA HIS A 178 9.25 -18.22 24.55
C HIS A 178 8.00 -17.75 25.29
N ARG A 179 8.14 -17.24 26.52
CA ARG A 179 7.00 -16.68 27.27
C ARG A 179 6.43 -15.45 26.59
N THR A 180 7.30 -14.66 25.97
CA THR A 180 7.00 -13.46 25.25
C THR A 180 6.20 -13.75 23.97
N LEU A 181 6.70 -14.60 23.09
CA LEU A 181 6.02 -14.99 21.85
C LEU A 181 4.65 -15.62 22.11
N LYS A 182 4.55 -16.46 23.14
CA LYS A 182 3.28 -17.10 23.54
C LYS A 182 2.18 -16.10 23.93
N ARG A 183 2.52 -14.87 24.36
CA ARG A 183 1.51 -13.83 24.67
C ARG A 183 0.83 -13.27 23.42
N TYR A 184 1.45 -13.45 22.27
CA TYR A 184 0.94 -13.09 20.96
C TYR A 184 0.39 -14.30 20.20
N ASP A 185 0.12 -15.40 20.91
CA ASP A 185 -0.35 -16.66 20.33
C ASP A 185 0.66 -17.28 19.35
N ILE A 186 1.94 -16.92 19.49
CA ILE A 186 3.06 -17.48 18.73
C ILE A 186 3.69 -18.59 19.55
N ASP A 187 3.24 -19.82 19.31
CA ASP A 187 3.84 -21.02 19.90
C ASP A 187 4.62 -21.82 18.85
N ARG A 188 5.21 -22.94 19.29
CA ARG A 188 6.00 -23.81 18.42
C ARG A 188 5.20 -24.32 17.22
N LYS A 189 3.93 -24.65 17.43
CA LYS A 189 3.08 -25.18 16.37
C LYS A 189 2.80 -24.09 15.34
N ALA A 190 2.48 -22.87 15.78
CA ALA A 190 2.29 -21.74 14.88
C ALA A 190 3.53 -21.48 14.00
N LEU A 191 4.73 -21.55 14.59
CA LEU A 191 5.99 -21.38 13.85
C LEU A 191 6.24 -22.51 12.84
N GLU A 192 5.95 -23.77 13.21
CA GLU A 192 6.04 -24.92 12.29
C GLU A 192 5.04 -24.79 11.13
N ASP A 193 3.79 -24.40 11.44
CA ASP A 193 2.74 -24.17 10.44
C ASP A 193 3.13 -23.04 9.46
N TRP A 194 3.65 -21.92 9.97
CA TRP A 194 4.12 -20.79 9.16
C TRP A 194 5.32 -21.14 8.29
N HIS A 195 6.30 -21.88 8.83
CA HIS A 195 7.43 -22.33 8.04
C HIS A 195 6.97 -23.21 6.86
N HIS A 196 6.06 -24.16 7.12
CA HIS A 196 5.50 -24.99 6.05
C HIS A 196 4.72 -24.16 5.03
N GLN A 197 3.91 -23.20 5.49
CA GLN A 197 3.16 -22.30 4.62
C GLN A 197 4.11 -21.52 3.69
N VAL A 198 5.12 -20.86 4.24
CA VAL A 198 6.10 -20.07 3.48
C VAL A 198 6.84 -20.94 2.47
N LEU A 199 7.26 -22.16 2.82
CA LEU A 199 7.93 -23.05 1.87
C LEU A 199 7.03 -23.51 0.72
N SER A 200 5.76 -23.76 1.02
CA SER A 200 4.82 -24.39 0.07
C SER A 200 4.18 -23.41 -0.90
N ASP A 201 4.06 -22.13 -0.53
CA ASP A 201 3.30 -21.13 -1.27
C ASP A 201 4.15 -19.91 -1.64
N PRO A 202 4.54 -19.75 -2.92
CA PRO A 202 5.27 -18.57 -3.38
C PRO A 202 4.45 -17.27 -3.30
N GLN A 203 3.14 -17.35 -3.06
CA GLN A 203 2.28 -16.18 -2.87
C GLN A 203 2.13 -15.77 -1.40
N CYS A 204 2.61 -16.58 -0.46
CA CYS A 204 2.38 -16.35 0.97
C CYS A 204 2.91 -15.00 1.47
N LEU A 205 4.10 -14.60 1.03
CA LEU A 205 4.71 -13.29 1.32
C LEU A 205 5.10 -12.59 0.02
N ALA A 206 4.32 -12.82 -1.05
CA ALA A 206 4.62 -12.23 -2.34
C ALA A 206 4.65 -10.69 -2.25
N ALA A 207 5.81 -10.15 -2.60
CA ALA A 207 5.99 -8.74 -2.87
C ALA A 207 5.71 -8.43 -4.35
N PRO A 208 5.38 -7.18 -4.69
CA PRO A 208 5.49 -6.70 -6.05
C PRO A 208 6.93 -6.94 -6.55
N GLY A 209 7.08 -7.42 -7.79
CA GLY A 209 8.41 -7.72 -8.36
C GLY A 209 9.32 -6.51 -8.58
N ILE A 210 8.80 -5.30 -8.38
CA ILE A 210 9.54 -4.04 -8.31
C ILE A 210 9.05 -3.36 -7.04
N LEU A 211 9.97 -3.03 -6.13
CA LEU A 211 9.65 -2.19 -4.97
C LEU A 211 8.88 -0.95 -5.46
N PRO A 212 7.64 -0.75 -5.02
CA PRO A 212 6.96 0.49 -5.33
C PRO A 212 7.81 1.63 -4.78
N THR A 213 8.09 2.64 -5.61
CA THR A 213 8.65 3.90 -5.16
C THR A 213 7.50 4.88 -4.99
N PRO A 214 7.48 5.67 -3.91
CA PRO A 214 6.43 6.65 -3.72
C PRO A 214 6.60 7.77 -4.75
N MET A 215 5.92 7.63 -5.88
CA MET A 215 5.83 8.68 -6.89
C MET A 215 4.92 9.79 -6.34
N PHE A 216 5.40 11.03 -6.41
CA PHE A 216 4.58 12.22 -6.16
C PHE A 216 3.78 12.17 -4.84
N ALA A 217 4.49 12.12 -3.71
CA ALA A 217 3.87 12.07 -2.38
C ALA A 217 2.93 13.26 -2.13
N LEU A 218 1.68 12.97 -1.79
CA LEU A 218 0.65 13.98 -1.49
C LEU A 218 0.62 14.32 0.01
N THR A 219 0.94 13.36 0.86
CA THR A 219 1.05 13.54 2.32
C THR A 219 2.46 13.26 2.79
N PRO A 220 2.85 13.74 3.99
CA PRO A 220 4.10 13.35 4.61
C PRO A 220 4.24 11.82 4.61
N LEU A 221 5.42 11.35 4.24
CA LEU A 221 5.73 9.92 4.13
C LEU A 221 7.21 9.71 4.44
N THR A 222 7.50 8.81 5.37
CA THR A 222 8.84 8.28 5.58
C THR A 222 8.99 7.00 4.75
N TYR A 223 10.00 6.95 3.90
CA TYR A 223 10.34 5.77 3.13
C TYR A 223 11.85 5.53 3.14
N GLU A 224 12.24 4.27 3.01
CA GLU A 224 13.64 3.89 2.88
C GLU A 224 13.89 3.45 1.44
N ALA A 225 14.80 4.16 0.77
CA ALA A 225 15.16 3.83 -0.60
C ALA A 225 16.08 2.59 -0.60
N PRO A 226 15.94 1.66 -1.57
CA PRO A 226 16.93 0.61 -1.74
C PRO A 226 18.30 1.21 -2.07
N ALA A 227 19.36 0.62 -1.50
CA ALA A 227 20.74 1.03 -1.75
C ALA A 227 21.05 0.99 -3.26
N GLY A 228 21.69 2.05 -3.78
CA GLY A 228 22.11 2.13 -5.19
C GLY A 228 21.13 2.80 -6.16
N TYR A 229 20.00 3.34 -5.71
CA TYR A 229 19.28 4.34 -6.50
C TYR A 229 20.15 5.61 -6.64
N GLU A 230 20.28 6.15 -7.85
CA GLU A 230 21.20 7.27 -8.22
C GLU A 230 20.95 8.60 -7.47
N PHE A 231 20.01 8.63 -6.53
CA PHE A 231 19.86 9.67 -5.52
C PHE A 231 20.70 9.32 -4.28
N THR A 232 22.03 9.31 -4.37
CA THR A 232 22.91 9.08 -3.20
C THR A 232 23.22 10.39 -2.45
N PRO A 233 23.32 10.34 -1.10
CA PRO A 233 24.56 9.91 -0.47
C PRO A 233 24.42 8.64 0.37
N HIS A 234 25.58 8.14 0.77
CA HIS A 234 25.86 6.95 1.57
C HIS A 234 25.09 6.85 2.88
N GLU A 235 24.85 5.60 3.30
CA GLU A 235 24.18 5.16 4.54
C GLU A 235 22.65 5.20 4.44
N SER A 236 22.00 4.26 5.13
CA SER A 236 20.56 3.98 5.12
C SER A 236 19.76 5.15 5.73
N ASP A 237 19.73 6.29 5.04
CA ASP A 237 19.02 7.47 5.50
C ASP A 237 17.52 7.29 5.23
N GLU A 238 16.72 7.35 6.28
CA GLU A 238 15.26 7.49 6.15
C GLU A 238 14.95 8.76 5.35
N PHE A 239 14.22 8.62 4.24
CA PHE A 239 13.81 9.75 3.43
C PHE A 239 12.44 10.24 3.89
N GLU A 240 12.41 11.42 4.49
CA GLU A 240 11.17 12.15 4.73
C GLU A 240 10.74 12.89 3.46
N LEU A 241 9.68 12.38 2.82
CA LEU A 241 8.96 13.13 1.80
C LEU A 241 7.96 14.05 2.50
N PRO A 242 8.08 15.39 2.37
CA PRO A 242 7.21 16.32 3.10
C PRO A 242 5.75 16.26 2.63
N GLY A 243 5.48 15.73 1.43
CA GLY A 243 4.16 15.76 0.81
C GLY A 243 3.71 17.16 0.39
N LEU A 244 2.52 17.25 -0.23
CA LEU A 244 1.90 18.53 -0.59
C LEU A 244 1.02 19.11 0.52
N CYS A 245 0.37 18.25 1.31
CA CYS A 245 -0.59 18.67 2.32
C CYS A 245 -0.78 17.61 3.41
N SER A 246 -1.49 17.95 4.48
CA SER A 246 -1.83 16.99 5.53
C SER A 246 -2.88 15.97 5.05
N LEU A 247 -2.94 14.81 5.72
CA LEU A 247 -3.99 13.81 5.51
C LEU A 247 -5.39 14.40 5.67
N GLN A 248 -5.59 15.28 6.65
CA GLN A 248 -6.86 15.97 6.85
C GLN A 248 -7.22 16.83 5.63
N ARG A 249 -6.27 17.61 5.09
CA ARG A 249 -6.53 18.46 3.93
C ARG A 249 -6.87 17.61 2.70
N LEU A 250 -6.16 16.49 2.50
CA LEU A 250 -6.45 15.58 1.41
C LEU A 250 -7.84 14.94 1.56
N ALA A 251 -8.21 14.55 2.79
CA ALA A 251 -9.54 14.03 3.09
C ALA A 251 -10.65 15.06 2.86
N GLU A 252 -10.43 16.36 3.12
CA GLU A 252 -11.38 17.41 2.80
C GLU A 252 -11.55 17.60 1.28
N LEU A 253 -10.44 17.65 0.54
CA LEU A 253 -10.46 17.85 -0.91
C LEU A 253 -11.11 16.68 -1.65
N PHE A 254 -10.81 15.46 -1.22
CA PHE A 254 -11.20 14.24 -1.94
C PHE A 254 -12.16 13.37 -1.14
N GLY A 255 -12.78 13.87 -0.06
CA GLY A 255 -13.69 13.16 0.86
C GLY A 255 -13.25 11.72 1.19
N LEU A 256 -11.96 11.56 1.51
CA LEU A 256 -11.39 10.28 1.92
C LEU A 256 -11.82 9.98 3.36
N LEU A 257 -11.85 8.70 3.73
CA LEU A 257 -11.93 8.35 5.14
C LEU A 257 -10.67 8.86 5.86
N ARG A 258 -10.84 9.32 7.10
CA ARG A 258 -9.70 9.71 7.92
C ARG A 258 -8.85 8.47 8.19
N ILE A 259 -7.58 8.52 7.83
CA ILE A 259 -6.59 7.56 8.34
C ILE A 259 -6.49 7.78 9.85
N PRO A 260 -6.47 6.72 10.68
CA PRO A 260 -6.23 6.89 12.10
C PRO A 260 -4.85 7.52 12.33
N ASP A 261 -4.78 8.64 13.04
CA ASP A 261 -3.52 9.21 13.51
C ASP A 261 -2.94 8.26 14.57
N TYR A 262 -2.14 7.27 14.16
CA TYR A 262 -1.31 6.51 15.09
C TYR A 262 -0.10 7.36 15.46
N ARG A 263 -0.23 8.11 16.55
CA ARG A 263 0.91 8.80 17.17
C ARG A 263 1.63 7.82 18.09
N PHE A 264 2.86 7.50 17.75
CA PHE A 264 3.74 6.77 18.64
C PHE A 264 4.35 7.77 19.62
N VAL A 265 4.18 7.52 20.91
CA VAL A 265 4.95 8.21 21.95
C VAL A 265 6.00 7.22 22.40
N ASP A 266 7.24 7.41 21.95
CA ASP A 266 8.37 6.72 22.55
C ASP A 266 8.46 7.17 24.02
N ARG A 267 8.21 6.25 24.95
CA ARG A 267 8.23 6.55 26.38
C ARG A 267 9.63 6.72 26.96
N GLN A 268 10.67 6.30 26.23
CA GLN A 268 12.06 6.51 26.65
C GLN A 268 12.60 7.86 26.21
N PHE A 269 12.13 8.41 25.10
CA PHE A 269 12.68 9.64 24.52
C PHE A 269 11.70 10.82 24.44
N GLU A 270 10.41 10.65 24.79
CA GLU A 270 9.36 11.66 24.61
C GLU A 270 9.30 12.23 23.17
N VAL A 271 9.77 11.46 22.19
CA VAL A 271 9.69 11.82 20.78
C VAL A 271 8.36 11.29 20.25
N GLU A 272 7.53 12.19 19.74
CA GLU A 272 6.42 11.81 18.86
C GLU A 272 7.04 11.27 17.57
N ILE A 273 7.15 9.94 17.43
CA ILE A 273 7.43 9.35 16.13
C ILE A 273 6.10 9.45 15.38
N ALA A 274 5.96 10.52 14.59
CA ALA A 274 4.79 10.74 13.78
C ALA A 274 4.61 9.54 12.85
N GLY A 275 3.44 8.90 12.91
CA GLY A 275 3.03 7.75 12.09
C GLY A 275 2.91 8.05 10.59
N ASN A 276 3.98 8.57 9.98
CA ASN A 276 4.10 8.87 8.56
C ASN A 276 4.70 7.69 7.77
N THR A 277 4.73 6.49 8.34
CA THR A 277 5.18 5.30 7.60
C THR A 277 4.26 4.99 6.43
N LEU A 278 2.99 5.38 6.48
CA LEU A 278 2.08 5.30 5.34
C LEU A 278 1.63 6.68 4.87
N GLY A 279 1.55 6.87 3.55
CA GLY A 279 1.22 8.14 2.93
C GLY A 279 0.49 7.98 1.62
N PHE A 280 -0.35 8.95 1.25
CA PHE A 280 -0.97 8.94 -0.06
C PHE A 280 -0.01 9.49 -1.11
N CYS A 281 0.07 8.77 -2.22
CA CYS A 281 0.85 9.11 -3.39
C CYS A 281 -0.05 9.09 -4.64
N VAL A 282 0.41 9.66 -5.74
CA VAL A 282 -0.24 9.56 -7.06
C VAL A 282 0.74 9.09 -8.11
N LYS A 283 0.24 8.33 -9.10
CA LYS A 283 1.13 7.71 -10.09
C LYS A 283 1.60 8.67 -11.18
N THR A 284 0.95 9.83 -11.35
CA THR A 284 1.21 10.73 -12.48
C THR A 284 1.42 12.17 -12.01
N GLU A 285 2.30 12.88 -12.71
CA GLU A 285 2.57 14.30 -12.49
C GLU A 285 1.31 15.15 -12.71
N GLN A 286 0.46 14.76 -13.67
CA GLN A 286 -0.83 15.42 -13.91
C GLN A 286 -1.73 15.39 -12.68
N ALA A 287 -1.89 14.23 -12.03
CA ALA A 287 -2.68 14.12 -10.82
C ALA A 287 -2.06 14.94 -9.66
N PHE A 288 -0.73 14.96 -9.58
CA PHE A 288 -0.01 15.74 -8.57
C PHE A 288 -0.24 17.25 -8.70
N GLU A 289 -0.10 17.79 -9.92
CA GLU A 289 -0.31 19.22 -10.17
C GLU A 289 -1.77 19.65 -9.93
N ILE A 290 -2.75 18.80 -10.22
CA ILE A 290 -4.16 19.04 -9.86
C ILE A 290 -4.31 19.17 -8.33
N VAL A 291 -3.71 18.28 -7.55
CA VAL A 291 -3.77 18.34 -6.08
C VAL A 291 -3.08 19.61 -5.58
N LYS A 292 -1.92 19.96 -6.13
CA LYS A 292 -1.17 21.16 -5.76
C LYS A 292 -1.99 22.44 -6.00
N GLN A 293 -2.64 22.57 -7.15
CA GLN A 293 -3.57 23.67 -7.46
C GLN A 293 -4.74 23.72 -6.46
N ALA A 294 -5.34 22.57 -6.16
CA ALA A 294 -6.44 22.47 -5.21
C ALA A 294 -6.04 22.85 -3.77
N VAL A 295 -4.83 22.49 -3.35
CA VAL A 295 -4.25 22.89 -2.06
C VAL A 295 -4.11 24.41 -1.99
N GLN A 296 -3.79 25.08 -3.11
CA GLN A 296 -3.72 26.54 -3.23
C GLN A 296 -5.09 27.22 -3.34
N GLY A 297 -6.19 26.45 -3.33
CA GLY A 297 -7.56 26.96 -3.31
C GLY A 297 -8.25 26.99 -4.67
N GLU A 298 -7.63 26.45 -5.72
CA GLU A 298 -8.29 26.30 -7.02
C GLU A 298 -9.44 25.28 -6.96
N ALA A 299 -10.50 25.54 -7.71
CA ALA A 299 -11.65 24.63 -7.78
C ALA A 299 -11.30 23.38 -8.60
N ILE A 300 -11.64 22.20 -8.07
CA ILE A 300 -11.45 20.92 -8.75
C ILE A 300 -12.75 20.51 -9.43
N SER A 301 -12.69 20.21 -10.74
CA SER A 301 -13.83 19.63 -11.46
C SER A 301 -14.10 18.18 -11.03
N GLU A 302 -15.30 17.66 -11.31
CA GLU A 302 -15.64 16.26 -11.01
C GLU A 302 -14.75 15.25 -11.77
N GLU A 303 -14.35 15.61 -13.00
CA GLU A 303 -13.42 14.83 -13.83
C GLU A 303 -12.02 14.78 -13.21
N GLN A 304 -11.47 15.95 -12.86
CA GLN A 304 -10.17 16.05 -12.21
C GLN A 304 -10.15 15.28 -10.88
N ARG A 305 -11.24 15.37 -10.10
CA ARG A 305 -11.37 14.64 -8.85
C ARG A 305 -11.40 13.12 -9.07
N ALA A 306 -12.12 12.65 -10.09
CA ALA A 306 -12.14 11.24 -10.45
C ALA A 306 -10.76 10.75 -10.91
N LEU A 307 -10.05 11.54 -11.72
CA LEU A 307 -8.70 11.23 -12.20
C LEU A 307 -7.72 11.09 -11.03
N VAL A 308 -7.69 12.08 -10.13
CA VAL A 308 -6.79 12.04 -8.97
C VAL A 308 -7.09 10.83 -8.09
N LEU A 309 -8.35 10.56 -7.77
CA LEU A 309 -8.74 9.40 -6.95
C LEU A 309 -8.38 8.05 -7.59
N GLU A 310 -8.43 7.96 -8.92
CA GLU A 310 -8.02 6.76 -9.66
C GLU A 310 -6.50 6.54 -9.62
N GLU A 311 -5.73 7.62 -9.77
CA GLU A 311 -4.26 7.58 -9.74
C GLU A 311 -3.69 7.51 -8.31
N MET A 312 -4.48 7.85 -7.30
CA MET A 312 -4.08 7.83 -5.90
C MET A 312 -3.90 6.41 -5.38
N TYR A 313 -2.91 6.20 -4.53
CA TYR A 313 -2.70 4.95 -3.81
C TYR A 313 -2.10 5.24 -2.44
N LEU A 314 -2.30 4.31 -1.51
CA LEU A 314 -1.62 4.33 -0.22
C LEU A 314 -0.25 3.70 -0.43
N PHE A 315 0.80 4.43 -0.15
CA PHE A 315 2.16 3.89 -0.04
C PHE A 315 2.40 3.53 1.41
#